data_AF-A0A0S8I409-F1
#
_entry.id   AF-A0A0S8I409-F1
#
_cell.length_a   1.000
_cell.length_b   1.000
_cell.length_c   1.000
_cell.angle_alpha   90.00
_cell.angle_beta   90.00
_cell.angle_gamma   90.00
#
_symmetry.space_group_name_H-M   'P 1'
#
loop_
_entity.id
_entity.type
_entity.pdbx_description
1 polymer ?
#
loop_
_entity_poly.entity_id
_entity_poly.type
_entity_poly.pdbx_seq_one_letter_code
_entity_poly.pdbx_strand_id
1 'polypeptide(L)'
;HIALREIPDCLTAELVSEKGSILYRSLVQDFGIKKPRIALCGLNPHCGEEGRFGDEEHTILEPALDNLRKSGGEWTGPLPADTLFEKSIISKFDAILALYHDQGLIPFKMYCGFTGVNFTAGLPLVRTSPDHGVASDIAGKGQADARGFKEAIALAAQVASRRAGRTGTD
;
A
#
# COMPACT_ATOMS: atom_id res chain seq x y z
N HIS A 1 -6.54 9.96 -6.07
CA HIS A 1 -8.00 9.89 -6.01
C HIS A 1 -8.53 10.14 -7.40
N ILE A 2 -9.25 9.18 -7.97
CA ILE A 2 -9.90 9.24 -9.29
C ILE A 2 -11.32 8.67 -9.14
N ALA A 3 -12.20 8.92 -10.10
CA ALA A 3 -13.52 8.29 -10.08
C ALA A 3 -13.40 6.79 -10.31
N LEU A 4 -14.29 5.98 -9.70
CA LEU A 4 -14.25 4.51 -9.83
C LEU A 4 -14.27 4.07 -11.31
N ARG A 5 -15.08 4.74 -12.13
CA ARG A 5 -15.20 4.48 -13.58
C ARG A 5 -13.92 4.73 -14.39
N GLU A 6 -12.96 5.48 -13.86
CA GLU A 6 -11.71 5.82 -14.53
C GLU A 6 -10.60 4.81 -14.22
N ILE A 7 -10.82 3.91 -13.26
CA ILE A 7 -9.78 2.96 -12.80
C ILE A 7 -9.30 2.05 -13.93
N PRO A 8 -10.17 1.35 -14.69
CA PRO A 8 -9.69 0.44 -15.72
C PRO A 8 -8.87 1.17 -16.79
N ASP A 9 -9.32 2.35 -17.21
CA ASP A 9 -8.65 3.15 -18.25
C ASP A 9 -7.29 3.72 -17.80
N CYS A 10 -7.11 3.95 -16.49
CA CYS A 10 -5.85 4.47 -15.96
C CYS A 10 -4.81 3.37 -15.68
N LEU A 11 -5.24 2.11 -15.59
CA LEU A 11 -4.38 1.02 -15.17
C LEU A 11 -3.56 0.49 -16.35
N THR A 12 -2.23 0.46 -16.20
CA THR A 12 -1.33 -0.16 -17.18
C THR A 12 -0.27 -1.00 -16.47
N ALA A 13 0.37 -1.92 -17.19
CA ALA A 13 1.39 -2.78 -16.61
C ALA A 13 2.58 -1.96 -16.11
N GLU A 14 2.94 -0.90 -16.84
CA GLU A 14 4.00 0.05 -16.49
C GLU A 14 3.65 0.80 -15.20
N LEU A 15 2.42 1.29 -15.07
CA LEU A 15 1.98 2.00 -13.87
C LEU A 15 2.06 1.07 -12.65
N VAL A 16 1.54 -0.16 -12.76
CA VAL A 16 1.56 -1.14 -11.67
C VAL A 16 3.01 -1.51 -11.31
N SER A 17 3.87 -1.78 -12.29
CA SER A 17 5.29 -2.05 -12.05
C SER A 17 6.03 -0.87 -11.42
N GLU A 18 5.74 0.37 -11.83
CA GLU A 18 6.34 1.58 -11.27
C GLU A 18 5.95 1.74 -9.80
N LYS A 19 4.65 1.65 -9.47
CA LYS A 19 4.16 1.78 -8.10
C LYS A 19 4.64 0.63 -7.22
N GLY A 20 4.65 -0.60 -7.74
CA GLY A 20 5.21 -1.76 -7.05
C GLY A 20 6.69 -1.60 -6.74
N SER A 21 7.47 -1.03 -7.67
CA SER A 21 8.90 -0.77 -7.46
C SER A 21 9.14 0.30 -6.39
N ILE A 22 8.30 1.34 -6.33
CA ILE A 22 8.35 2.35 -5.26
C ILE A 22 8.03 1.71 -3.91
N LEU A 23 6.99 0.89 -3.83
CA LEU A 23 6.61 0.16 -2.62
C LEU A 23 7.75 -0.75 -2.14
N TYR A 24 8.32 -1.58 -3.02
CA TYR A 24 9.43 -2.45 -2.71
C TYR A 24 10.64 -1.67 -2.15
N ARG A 25 11.08 -0.61 -2.84
CA ARG A 25 12.19 0.22 -2.37
C ARG A 25 11.91 0.80 -0.99
N SER A 26 10.70 1.28 -0.75
CA SER A 26 10.31 1.81 0.56
C SER A 26 10.37 0.73 1.65
N LEU A 27 9.84 -0.47 1.40
CA LEU A 27 9.91 -1.57 2.38
C LEU A 27 11.35 -1.91 2.77
N VAL A 28 12.26 -1.91 1.80
CA VAL A 28 13.68 -2.18 2.03
C VAL A 28 14.39 -1.01 2.73
N GLN A 29 14.17 0.22 2.26
CA GLN A 29 14.92 1.41 2.70
C GLN A 29 14.34 2.04 3.96
N ASP A 30 13.02 2.21 4.01
CA ASP A 30 12.30 2.95 5.06
C ASP A 30 11.83 2.05 6.20
N PHE A 31 11.46 0.80 5.88
CA PHE A 31 10.95 -0.16 6.86
C PHE A 31 11.98 -1.24 7.23
N GLY A 32 13.11 -1.32 6.51
CA GLY A 32 14.22 -2.21 6.84
C GLY A 32 13.97 -3.70 6.53
N ILE A 33 12.97 -4.00 5.70
CA ILE A 33 12.58 -5.37 5.35
C ILE A 33 13.46 -5.85 4.21
N LYS A 34 14.42 -6.74 4.49
CA LYS A 34 15.44 -7.16 3.51
C LYS A 34 14.87 -7.91 2.31
N LYS A 35 13.85 -8.74 2.53
CA LYS A 35 13.19 -9.54 1.48
C LYS A 35 11.66 -9.43 1.64
N PRO A 36 11.07 -8.31 1.22
CA PRO A 36 9.64 -8.06 1.45
C PRO A 36 8.77 -9.05 0.71
N ARG A 37 7.78 -9.61 1.41
CA ARG A 37 6.68 -10.41 0.86
C ARG A 37 5.53 -9.47 0.51
N ILE A 38 5.21 -9.34 -0.76
CA ILE A 38 4.24 -8.35 -1.25
C ILE A 38 3.16 -9.08 -2.03
N ALA A 39 1.90 -8.82 -1.68
CA ALA A 39 0.76 -9.30 -2.46
C ALA A 39 0.26 -8.22 -3.42
N LEU A 40 -0.16 -8.60 -4.62
CA LEU A 40 -0.89 -7.76 -5.56
C LEU A 40 -2.36 -8.18 -5.59
N CYS A 41 -3.28 -7.23 -5.39
CA CYS A 41 -4.71 -7.48 -5.59
C CYS A 41 -5.03 -7.68 -7.08
N GLY A 42 -6.02 -8.51 -7.39
CA GLY A 42 -6.75 -8.46 -8.66
C GLY A 42 -7.59 -7.18 -8.77
N LEU A 43 -7.91 -6.78 -9.99
CA LEU A 43 -8.81 -5.64 -10.26
C LEU A 43 -10.26 -6.08 -10.13
N ASN A 44 -10.57 -7.19 -10.79
CA ASN A 44 -11.91 -7.73 -10.89
C ASN A 44 -12.23 -8.66 -9.72
N PRO A 45 -13.52 -8.85 -9.40
CA PRO A 45 -13.95 -9.91 -8.49
C PRO A 45 -13.35 -11.25 -8.93
N HIS A 46 -12.83 -12.02 -7.97
CA HIS A 46 -12.21 -13.32 -8.22
C HIS A 46 -11.09 -13.29 -9.27
N CYS A 47 -10.37 -12.18 -9.42
CA CYS A 47 -9.30 -12.04 -10.42
C CYS A 47 -9.81 -12.30 -11.86
N GLY A 48 -11.02 -11.84 -12.18
CA GLY A 48 -11.57 -11.93 -13.52
C GLY A 48 -12.25 -13.27 -13.84
N GLU A 49 -12.12 -14.30 -12.98
CA GLU A 49 -12.72 -15.64 -13.16
C GLU A 49 -12.49 -16.19 -14.58
N GLU A 50 -11.22 -16.36 -14.96
CA GLU A 50 -10.81 -16.81 -16.31
C GLU A 50 -11.34 -15.91 -17.45
N GLY A 51 -11.39 -14.59 -17.22
CA GLY A 51 -11.83 -13.61 -18.22
C GLY A 51 -13.34 -13.35 -18.21
N ARG A 52 -14.13 -14.05 -17.39
CA ARG A 52 -15.59 -13.88 -17.32
C ARG A 52 -16.01 -12.52 -16.74
N PHE A 53 -15.17 -11.91 -15.91
CA PHE A 53 -15.44 -10.62 -15.26
C PHE A 53 -14.47 -9.51 -15.68
N GLY A 54 -13.71 -9.71 -16.75
CA GLY A 54 -12.64 -8.82 -17.19
C GLY A 54 -11.34 -9.60 -17.39
N ASP A 55 -10.45 -9.07 -18.24
CA ASP A 55 -9.18 -9.70 -18.62
C ASP A 55 -7.96 -8.90 -18.16
N GLU A 56 -8.15 -7.82 -17.39
CA GLU A 56 -7.10 -6.93 -16.90
C GLU A 56 -6.07 -7.67 -16.04
N GLU A 57 -6.46 -8.72 -15.32
CA GLU A 57 -5.53 -9.61 -14.63
C GLU A 57 -4.46 -10.17 -15.57
N HIS A 58 -4.89 -10.70 -16.72
CA HIS A 58 -4.02 -11.34 -17.68
C HIS A 58 -3.28 -10.31 -18.55
N THR A 59 -3.97 -9.27 -18.99
CA THR A 59 -3.42 -8.29 -19.95
C THR A 59 -2.56 -7.22 -19.28
N ILE A 60 -2.76 -6.94 -17.99
CA ILE A 60 -2.10 -5.84 -17.26
C ILE A 60 -1.31 -6.37 -16.04
N LEU A 61 -1.98 -7.11 -15.13
CA LEU A 61 -1.40 -7.41 -13.82
C LEU A 61 -0.33 -8.50 -13.85
N GLU A 62 -0.55 -9.58 -14.61
CA GLU A 62 0.42 -10.65 -14.81
C GLU A 62 1.74 -10.14 -15.45
N PRO A 63 1.71 -9.37 -16.56
CA PRO A 63 2.91 -8.72 -17.09
C PRO A 63 3.61 -7.81 -16.07
N ALA A 64 2.84 -7.05 -15.28
CA ALA A 64 3.41 -6.19 -14.25
C ALA A 64 4.13 -6.98 -13.16
N LEU A 65 3.56 -8.11 -12.73
CA LEU A 65 4.17 -9.01 -11.74
C LEU A 65 5.44 -9.65 -12.27
N ASP A 66 5.48 -10.06 -13.52
CA ASP A 66 6.68 -10.63 -14.12
C ASP A 66 7.84 -9.64 -14.15
N ASN A 67 7.53 -8.35 -14.38
CA ASN A 67 8.53 -7.28 -14.28
C ASN A 67 8.98 -7.06 -12.82
N LEU A 68 8.05 -7.07 -11.86
CA LEU A 68 8.36 -6.89 -10.44
C LEU A 68 9.17 -8.05 -9.85
N ARG A 69 8.88 -9.29 -10.24
CA ARG A 69 9.64 -10.47 -9.83
C ARG A 69 11.10 -10.42 -10.28
N LYS A 70 11.38 -9.76 -11.41
CA LYS A 70 12.75 -9.55 -11.90
C LYS A 70 13.50 -8.46 -11.11
N SER A 71 12.80 -7.52 -10.47
CA SER A 71 13.41 -6.38 -9.76
C SER A 71 13.66 -6.63 -8.26
N GLY A 72 13.14 -7.74 -7.71
CA GLY A 72 13.40 -8.20 -6.35
C GLY A 72 12.13 -8.31 -5.49
N GLY A 73 12.28 -8.81 -4.26
CA GLY A 73 11.16 -9.10 -3.36
C GLY A 73 10.45 -10.42 -3.69
N GLU A 74 9.51 -10.81 -2.84
CA GLU A 74 8.66 -11.99 -3.02
C GLU A 74 7.23 -11.55 -3.37
N TRP A 75 6.92 -11.52 -4.67
CA TRP A 75 5.63 -11.05 -5.18
C TRP A 75 4.65 -12.20 -5.41
N THR A 76 3.46 -12.10 -4.80
CA THR A 76 2.35 -13.05 -4.94
C THR A 76 1.13 -12.37 -5.54
N GLY A 77 0.49 -12.98 -6.54
CA GLY A 77 -0.76 -12.50 -7.12
C GLY A 77 -0.87 -12.70 -8.64
N PRO A 78 -1.88 -12.08 -9.27
CA PRO A 78 -2.94 -11.29 -8.63
C PRO A 78 -3.81 -12.17 -7.70
N LEU A 79 -4.23 -11.64 -6.54
CA LEU A 79 -5.07 -12.35 -5.57
C LEU A 79 -6.44 -11.67 -5.43
N PRO A 80 -7.54 -12.42 -5.25
CA PRO A 80 -8.85 -11.84 -4.98
C PRO A 80 -8.80 -11.01 -3.70
N ALA A 81 -9.21 -9.74 -3.79
CA ALA A 81 -9.08 -8.79 -2.68
C ALA A 81 -9.87 -9.24 -1.43
N ASP A 82 -11.08 -9.75 -1.63
CA ASP A 82 -11.96 -10.27 -0.58
C ASP A 82 -11.30 -11.38 0.26
N THR A 83 -10.54 -12.26 -0.39
CA THR A 83 -9.80 -13.35 0.27
C THR A 83 -8.49 -12.85 0.88
N LEU A 84 -7.79 -11.92 0.20
CA LEU A 84 -6.48 -11.42 0.63
C LEU A 84 -6.51 -10.71 1.99
N PHE A 85 -7.59 -9.96 2.27
CA PHE A 85 -7.74 -9.22 3.53
C PHE A 85 -8.26 -10.07 4.71
N GLU A 86 -8.48 -11.38 4.51
CA GLU A 86 -8.77 -12.30 5.61
C GLU A 86 -7.57 -12.39 6.56
N LYS A 87 -7.82 -12.40 7.87
CA LYS A 87 -6.79 -12.22 8.91
C LYS A 87 -5.66 -13.25 8.81
N SER A 88 -5.98 -14.51 8.46
CA SER A 88 -4.98 -15.57 8.31
C SER A 88 -4.10 -15.37 7.08
N ILE A 89 -4.62 -14.74 6.02
CA ILE A 89 -3.93 -14.49 4.76
C ILE A 89 -3.07 -13.24 4.85
N ILE A 90 -3.64 -12.11 5.28
CA ILE A 90 -2.93 -10.81 5.34
C ILE A 90 -1.64 -10.86 6.16
N SER A 91 -1.61 -11.68 7.23
CA SER A 91 -0.44 -11.84 8.10
C SER A 91 0.77 -12.49 7.43
N LYS A 92 0.59 -13.06 6.22
CA LYS A 92 1.66 -13.68 5.41
C LYS A 92 2.46 -12.66 4.60
N PHE A 93 1.99 -11.42 4.50
CA PHE A 93 2.59 -10.38 3.68
C PHE A 93 3.06 -9.20 4.52
N ASP A 94 4.15 -8.58 4.08
CA ASP A 94 4.69 -7.36 4.69
C ASP A 94 4.02 -6.11 4.09
N ALA A 95 3.48 -6.22 2.87
CA ALA A 95 2.67 -5.20 2.22
C ALA A 95 1.67 -5.79 1.22
N ILE A 96 0.61 -5.04 0.94
CA ILE A 96 -0.36 -5.32 -0.12
C ILE A 96 -0.38 -4.12 -1.07
N LEU A 97 -0.25 -4.40 -2.36
CA LEU A 97 -0.49 -3.43 -3.44
C LEU A 97 -1.94 -3.58 -3.91
N ALA A 98 -2.81 -2.72 -3.38
CA ALA A 98 -4.17 -2.55 -3.89
C ALA A 98 -4.17 -1.66 -5.14
N LEU A 99 -5.11 -1.91 -6.06
CA LEU A 99 -5.16 -1.23 -7.36
C LEU A 99 -5.93 0.07 -7.33
N TYR A 100 -6.84 0.22 -6.36
CA TYR A 100 -7.59 1.46 -6.16
C TYR A 100 -7.85 1.75 -4.68
N HIS A 101 -8.23 3.00 -4.42
CA HIS A 101 -8.31 3.58 -3.07
C HIS A 101 -9.16 2.75 -2.10
N ASP A 102 -10.43 2.52 -2.44
CA ASP A 102 -11.35 1.84 -1.52
C ASP A 102 -11.04 0.35 -1.37
N GLN A 103 -10.39 -0.29 -2.35
CA GLN A 103 -9.97 -1.68 -2.28
C GLN A 103 -9.01 -1.94 -1.11
N GLY A 104 -8.07 -1.02 -0.88
CA GLY A 104 -7.06 -1.14 0.18
C GLY A 104 -7.43 -0.37 1.44
N LEU A 105 -8.06 0.80 1.32
CA LEU A 105 -8.26 1.67 2.48
C LEU A 105 -9.40 1.20 3.39
N ILE A 106 -10.47 0.61 2.83
CA ILE A 106 -11.55 0.03 3.63
C ILE A 106 -11.01 -1.04 4.59
N PRO A 107 -10.34 -2.11 4.11
CA PRO A 107 -9.83 -3.14 5.02
C PRO A 107 -8.74 -2.61 5.95
N PHE A 108 -7.90 -1.67 5.49
CA PHE A 108 -6.92 -1.00 6.36
C PHE A 108 -7.60 -0.33 7.56
N LYS A 109 -8.63 0.50 7.34
CA LYS A 109 -9.34 1.21 8.41
C LYS A 109 -10.07 0.25 9.36
N MET A 110 -10.63 -0.83 8.83
CA MET A 110 -11.22 -1.89 9.64
C MET A 110 -10.19 -2.59 10.54
N TYR A 111 -8.95 -2.73 10.06
CA TYR A 111 -7.88 -3.39 10.80
C TYR A 111 -7.20 -2.48 11.83
N CYS A 112 -6.85 -1.24 11.45
CA CYS A 112 -6.03 -0.35 12.29
C CYS A 112 -6.83 0.61 13.17
N GLY A 113 -8.11 0.85 12.88
CA GLY A 113 -8.88 1.90 13.55
C GLY A 113 -8.17 3.26 13.50
N PHE A 114 -8.03 3.93 14.64
CA PHE A 114 -7.46 5.29 14.75
C PHE A 114 -5.93 5.38 14.76
N THR A 115 -5.21 4.26 14.70
CA THR A 115 -3.73 4.25 14.71
C THR A 115 -3.10 4.14 13.32
N GLY A 116 -3.92 4.14 12.27
CA GLY A 116 -3.44 4.14 10.89
C GLY A 116 -2.64 5.41 10.56
N VAL A 117 -1.53 5.22 9.84
CA VAL A 117 -0.66 6.32 9.38
C VAL A 117 -0.57 6.28 7.87
N ASN A 118 -0.81 7.43 7.24
CA ASN A 118 -0.53 7.63 5.83
C ASN A 118 0.95 7.96 5.66
N PHE A 119 1.66 7.13 4.88
CA PHE A 119 3.07 7.32 4.53
C PHE A 119 3.22 7.54 3.02
N THR A 120 4.00 8.54 2.62
CA THR A 120 4.24 8.81 1.19
C THR A 120 5.60 8.28 0.75
N ALA A 121 5.58 7.12 0.11
CA ALA A 121 6.76 6.47 -0.45
C ALA A 121 7.31 7.21 -1.69
N GLY A 122 8.61 7.09 -1.93
CA GLY A 122 9.28 7.61 -3.14
C GLY A 122 9.74 9.07 -3.05
N LEU A 123 9.45 9.79 -1.95
CA LEU A 123 9.96 11.14 -1.73
C LEU A 123 11.40 11.14 -1.16
N PRO A 124 12.22 12.15 -1.51
CA PRO A 124 13.55 12.32 -0.91
C PRO A 124 13.47 12.62 0.59
N LEU A 125 12.39 13.29 1.03
CA LEU A 125 12.08 13.56 2.42
C LEU A 125 11.11 12.53 3.01
N VAL A 126 11.15 12.36 4.35
CA VAL A 126 10.18 11.53 5.07
C VAL A 126 8.89 12.31 5.26
N ARG A 127 7.75 11.75 4.82
CA ARG A 127 6.43 12.34 5.01
C ARG A 127 5.43 11.32 5.54
N THR A 128 4.89 11.61 6.71
CA THR A 128 3.77 10.89 7.32
C THR A 128 2.60 11.86 7.57
N SER A 129 1.40 11.32 7.77
CA SER A 129 0.19 12.06 8.12
C SER A 129 -0.76 11.14 8.89
N PRO A 130 -1.60 11.65 9.81
CA PRO A 130 -2.72 10.88 10.33
C PRO A 130 -3.69 10.47 9.20
N ASP A 131 -4.42 9.37 9.39
CA ASP A 131 -5.38 8.82 8.42
C ASP A 131 -6.85 9.28 8.66
N HIS A 132 -7.05 10.31 9.48
CA HIS A 132 -8.36 10.93 9.73
C HIS A 132 -8.50 12.28 9.03
N GLY A 133 -9.75 12.71 8.84
CA GLY A 133 -10.08 14.03 8.30
C GLY A 133 -9.91 15.16 9.32
N VAL A 134 -10.40 16.35 8.95
CA VAL A 134 -10.25 17.59 9.73
C VAL A 134 -11.07 17.63 11.02
N ALA A 135 -12.15 16.84 11.12
CA ALA A 135 -13.04 16.78 12.29
C ALA A 135 -13.52 18.16 12.79
N SER A 136 -13.99 19.01 11.87
CA SER A 136 -14.36 20.41 12.16
C SER A 136 -15.47 20.54 13.21
N ASP A 137 -16.32 19.52 13.33
CA ASP A 137 -17.39 19.42 14.31
C ASP A 137 -16.90 19.30 15.76
N ILE A 138 -15.65 18.88 15.99
CA ILE A 138 -15.05 18.76 17.33
C ILE A 138 -13.91 19.78 17.59
N ALA A 139 -13.65 20.68 16.65
CA ALA A 139 -12.60 21.69 16.78
C ALA A 139 -12.84 22.59 18.01
N GLY A 140 -11.80 22.76 18.84
CA GLY A 140 -11.86 23.56 20.07
C GLY A 140 -12.63 22.92 21.22
N LYS A 141 -13.20 21.71 21.06
CA LYS A 141 -14.00 21.04 22.10
C LYS A 141 -13.20 20.13 23.04
N GLY A 142 -11.89 19.95 22.78
CA GLY A 142 -11.04 19.04 23.57
C GLY A 142 -11.37 17.55 23.41
N GLN A 143 -12.09 17.17 22.36
CA GLN A 143 -12.57 15.81 22.11
C GLN A 143 -11.73 15.02 21.09
N ALA A 144 -10.74 15.66 20.46
CA ALA A 144 -9.93 15.03 19.43
C ALA A 144 -9.02 13.93 20.00
N ASP A 145 -8.98 12.79 19.33
CA ASP A 145 -8.07 11.70 19.65
C ASP A 145 -6.71 11.92 18.98
N ALA A 146 -5.68 12.19 19.79
CA ALA A 146 -4.33 12.46 19.30
C ALA A 146 -3.52 11.21 18.91
N ARG A 147 -4.05 9.98 19.11
CA ARG A 147 -3.29 8.73 18.86
C ARG A 147 -2.75 8.64 17.44
N GLY A 148 -3.57 8.85 16.42
CA GLY A 148 -3.13 8.79 15.02
C GLY A 148 -2.02 9.79 14.68
N PHE A 149 -2.08 11.00 15.25
CA PHE A 149 -1.02 12.00 15.05
C PHE A 149 0.29 11.61 15.74
N LYS A 150 0.21 11.04 16.95
CA LYS A 150 1.39 10.51 17.66
C LYS A 150 2.05 9.38 16.89
N GLU A 151 1.26 8.44 16.36
CA GLU A 151 1.78 7.35 15.51
C GLU A 151 2.45 7.89 14.25
N ALA A 152 1.88 8.92 13.62
CA ALA A 152 2.48 9.54 12.44
C ALA A 152 3.86 10.17 12.73
N ILE A 153 4.00 10.86 13.87
CA ILE A 153 5.30 11.41 14.32
C ILE A 153 6.29 10.29 14.63
N ALA A 154 5.85 9.26 15.36
CA ALA A 154 6.70 8.13 15.74
C ALA A 154 7.23 7.40 14.50
N LEU A 155 6.37 7.13 13.51
CA LEU A 155 6.78 6.51 12.26
C LEU A 155 7.78 7.37 11.50
N ALA A 156 7.55 8.68 11.42
CA ALA A 156 8.49 9.60 10.75
C ALA A 156 9.88 9.57 11.41
N ALA A 157 9.95 9.60 12.74
CA ALA A 157 11.22 9.51 13.47
C ALA A 157 11.94 8.18 13.22
N GLN A 158 11.21 7.06 13.22
CA GLN A 158 11.77 5.73 12.94
C GLN A 158 12.35 5.65 11.52
N VAL A 159 11.58 6.08 10.51
CA VAL A 159 12.03 6.07 9.11
C VAL A 159 13.23 6.99 8.91
N ALA A 160 13.21 8.20 9.48
CA ALA A 160 14.33 9.14 9.40
C ALA A 160 15.61 8.56 10.01
N SER A 161 15.51 7.93 11.19
CA SER A 161 16.64 7.27 11.83
C SER A 161 17.21 6.14 10.97
N ARG A 162 16.37 5.34 10.31
CA ARG A 162 16.83 4.28 9.41
C ARG A 162 17.54 4.83 8.18
N ARG A 163 17.01 5.88 7.55
CA ARG A 163 17.65 6.54 6.41
C ARG A 163 19.04 7.09 6.79
N ALA A 164 19.15 7.76 7.93
CA ALA A 164 20.42 8.31 8.42
C ALA A 164 21.46 7.24 8.77
N GLY A 165 21.02 6.08 9.30
CA GLY A 165 21.91 4.96 9.61
C GLY A 165 22.56 4.32 8.37
N ARG A 166 21.92 4.41 7.19
CA ARG A 166 22.48 3.88 5.93
C ARG A 166 23.52 4.80 5.31
N THR A 167 23.39 6.12 5.49
CA THR A 167 24.33 7.10 4.93
C THR A 167 25.72 7.08 5.59
N GLY A 168 25.92 6.29 6.65
CA GLY A 168 27.20 6.15 7.35
C GLY A 168 27.96 4.85 7.07
N THR A 169 27.46 3.97 6.19
CA THR A 169 28.06 2.65 5.91
C THR A 169 28.37 2.38 4.43
N ASP A 170 28.29 3.40 3.57
CA ASP A 170 28.68 3.32 2.16
C ASP A 170 30.00 4.07 1.92
#